data_AF-A0A7R8VNK0-F1
#
_entry.id   AF-A0A7R8VNK0-F1
#
_cell.length_a   1.000
_cell.length_b   1.000
_cell.length_c   1.000
_cell.angle_alpha   90.00
_cell.angle_beta   90.00
_cell.angle_gamma   90.00
#
_symmetry.space_group_name_H-M   'P 1'
#
loop_
_entity.id
_entity.type
_entity.pdbx_description
1 polymer ?
#
loop_
_entity_poly.entity_id
_entity_poly.type
_entity_poly.pdbx_seq_one_letter_code
_entity_poly.pdbx_strand_id
1 'polypeptide(L)'
;MKEPIPGWTDNIFGPAGAVIGYASGLIKTGVNNPSVCLDIVPVDFVINSIIAAAYIVGIRKHDDIPIYNYVGGNILSLTEVQKICFERILEIPSTKSIWYPWARSFQSIFLYRLLAIFVHVIPAVLLDIAFRMMGKPPIAGRNYRHPTGSLCLLAMTRSLTKYTILDPRRGVS
;
A
#
# COMPACT_ATOMS: atom_id res chain seq x y z
N MET A 1 -25.68 -4.53 -12.05
CA MET A 1 -24.33 -4.11 -11.63
C MET A 1 -24.17 -4.53 -10.18
N LYS A 2 -23.14 -5.31 -9.86
CA LYS A 2 -22.81 -5.65 -8.47
C LYS A 2 -22.13 -4.41 -7.89
N GLU A 3 -22.73 -3.83 -6.86
CA GLU A 3 -22.12 -2.80 -6.01
C GLU A 3 -20.71 -3.23 -5.56
N PRO A 4 -19.82 -2.26 -5.22
CA PRO A 4 -18.41 -2.54 -4.99
C PRO A 4 -18.21 -3.71 -4.02
N ILE A 5 -17.17 -4.48 -4.29
CA ILE A 5 -16.80 -5.62 -3.43
C ILE A 5 -16.52 -5.05 -2.03
N PRO A 6 -17.02 -5.67 -0.95
CA PRO A 6 -16.71 -5.25 0.41
C PRO A 6 -15.20 -5.07 0.60
N GLY A 7 -14.78 -3.90 1.10
CA GLY A 7 -13.37 -3.55 1.24
C GLY A 7 -12.69 -3.00 -0.02
N TRP A 8 -13.44 -2.67 -1.07
CA TRP A 8 -12.92 -1.94 -2.22
C TRP A 8 -12.43 -0.54 -1.80
N THR A 9 -11.21 -0.19 -2.23
CA THR A 9 -10.61 1.12 -2.02
C THR A 9 -10.07 1.63 -3.34
N ASP A 10 -10.38 2.89 -3.68
CA ASP A 10 -9.80 3.60 -4.82
C ASP A 10 -8.47 4.29 -4.46
N ASN A 11 -8.16 4.34 -3.16
CA ASN A 11 -7.00 5.01 -2.64
C ASN A 11 -5.78 4.07 -2.58
N ILE A 12 -4.80 4.32 -3.44
CA ILE A 12 -3.50 3.64 -3.41
C ILE A 12 -2.46 4.37 -2.53
N PHE A 13 -2.84 5.47 -1.88
CA PHE A 13 -1.94 6.23 -1.02
C PHE A 13 -2.01 5.71 0.43
N GLY A 14 -0.89 5.81 1.15
CA GLY A 14 -0.82 5.41 2.56
C GLY A 14 -0.86 3.88 2.77
N PRO A 15 -1.66 3.36 3.73
CA PRO A 15 -1.67 1.94 4.10
C PRO A 15 -1.99 0.99 2.94
N ALA A 16 -2.96 1.34 2.09
CA ALA A 16 -3.34 0.55 0.93
C ALA A 16 -2.17 0.41 -0.07
N GLY A 17 -1.46 1.50 -0.34
CA GLY A 17 -0.26 1.49 -1.19
C GLY A 17 0.88 0.64 -0.62
N ALA A 18 1.06 0.67 0.71
CA ALA A 18 2.03 -0.19 1.37
C ALA A 18 1.67 -1.68 1.20
N VAL A 19 0.42 -2.06 1.44
CA VAL A 19 -0.08 -3.43 1.22
C VAL A 19 0.12 -3.87 -0.23
N ILE A 20 -0.23 -3.02 -1.20
CA ILE A 20 -0.01 -3.30 -2.63
C ILE A 20 1.48 -3.50 -2.93
N GLY A 21 2.35 -2.65 -2.38
CA GLY A 21 3.79 -2.77 -2.57
C GLY A 21 4.38 -4.05 -1.96
N TYR A 22 3.88 -4.49 -0.81
CA TYR A 22 4.23 -5.78 -0.21
C TYR A 22 3.68 -6.95 -1.05
N ALA A 23 2.42 -6.88 -1.46
CA ALA A 23 1.75 -7.91 -2.26
C ALA A 23 2.41 -8.09 -3.63
N SER A 24 2.92 -7.00 -4.23
CA SER A 24 3.63 -7.07 -5.50
C SER A 24 5.07 -7.58 -5.38
N GLY A 25 5.57 -7.77 -4.14
CA GLY A 25 6.94 -8.13 -3.83
C GLY A 25 7.97 -7.00 -4.07
N LEU A 26 7.51 -5.77 -4.28
CA LEU A 26 8.39 -4.62 -4.48
C LEU A 26 8.94 -4.14 -3.13
N ILE A 27 8.07 -3.99 -2.14
CA ILE A 27 8.49 -3.67 -0.77
C ILE A 27 8.83 -4.99 -0.07
N LYS A 28 10.08 -5.11 0.37
CA LYS A 28 10.61 -6.32 1.04
C LYS A 28 11.13 -6.02 2.45
N THR A 29 11.28 -4.74 2.79
CA THR A 29 11.63 -4.34 4.15
C THR A 29 10.93 -3.05 4.55
N GLY A 30 10.60 -2.94 5.84
CA GLY A 30 9.95 -1.79 6.45
C GLY A 30 10.41 -1.58 7.88
N VAL A 31 10.03 -0.43 8.44
CA VAL A 31 10.19 -0.16 9.87
C VAL A 31 8.86 -0.50 10.55
N ASN A 32 8.92 -1.30 11.61
CA ASN A 32 7.75 -1.61 12.42
C ASN A 32 8.10 -1.36 13.88
N ASN A 33 7.31 -0.52 14.54
CA ASN A 33 7.35 -0.36 15.99
C ASN A 33 6.13 -1.09 16.57
N PRO A 34 6.33 -2.18 17.34
CA PRO A 34 5.21 -2.97 17.87
C PRO A 34 4.35 -2.21 18.88
N SER A 35 4.84 -1.11 19.45
CA SER A 35 4.07 -0.23 20.33
C SER A 35 3.10 0.68 19.57
N VAL A 36 3.19 0.74 18.24
CA VAL A 36 2.26 1.52 17.42
C VAL A 36 1.02 0.68 17.15
N CYS A 37 -0.13 1.21 17.54
CA CYS A 37 -1.43 0.64 17.26
C CYS A 37 -2.20 1.50 16.25
N LEU A 38 -3.06 0.83 15.48
CA LEU A 38 -3.91 1.39 14.44
C LEU A 38 -5.37 1.12 14.78
N ASP A 39 -6.18 2.17 14.74
CA ASP A 39 -7.64 2.06 14.70
C ASP A 39 -8.08 2.24 13.24
N ILE A 40 -8.31 1.13 12.55
CA ILE A 40 -8.67 1.12 11.13
C ILE A 40 -10.17 0.98 11.02
N VAL A 41 -10.83 2.03 10.53
CA VAL A 41 -12.26 2.05 10.28
C VAL A 41 -12.54 1.93 8.78
N PRO A 42 -13.34 0.94 8.33
CA PRO A 42 -13.78 0.89 6.94
C PRO A 42 -14.69 2.08 6.61
N VAL A 43 -14.51 2.66 5.41
CA VAL A 43 -15.24 3.87 4.98
C VAL A 43 -16.75 3.72 5.03
N ASP A 44 -17.28 2.52 4.76
CA ASP A 44 -18.71 2.23 4.79
C ASP A 44 -19.32 2.46 6.18
N PHE A 45 -18.59 2.11 7.25
CA PHE A 45 -19.04 2.38 8.61
C PHE A 45 -19.05 3.87 8.92
N VAL A 46 -18.06 4.62 8.42
CA VAL A 46 -18.03 6.09 8.57
C VAL A 46 -19.25 6.70 7.87
N ILE A 47 -19.54 6.31 6.63
CA ILE A 47 -20.71 6.80 5.88
C ILE A 47 -22.00 6.47 6.61
N ASN A 48 -22.17 5.22 7.05
CA ASN A 48 -23.35 4.80 7.81
C ASN A 48 -23.52 5.61 9.10
N SER A 49 -22.41 5.92 9.80
CA SER A 49 -22.43 6.74 11.01
C SER A 49 -22.85 8.19 10.72
N ILE A 50 -22.41 8.76 9.61
CA ILE A 50 -22.77 10.12 9.17
C ILE A 50 -24.27 10.19 8.84
N ILE A 51 -24.78 9.20 8.08
CA ILE A 51 -26.20 9.13 7.73
C ILE A 51 -27.06 9.00 9.00
N ALA A 52 -26.66 8.12 9.93
CA ALA A 52 -27.36 7.94 11.20
C ALA A 52 -27.35 9.22 12.04
N ALA A 53 -26.20 9.91 12.13
CA ALA A 53 -26.09 11.18 12.84
C ALA A 53 -27.00 12.26 12.22
N ALA A 54 -27.00 12.40 10.88
CA ALA A 54 -27.86 13.35 10.18
C ALA A 54 -29.35 13.07 10.42
N TYR A 55 -29.75 11.79 10.40
CA TYR A 55 -31.12 11.39 10.70
C TYR A 55 -31.52 11.77 12.13
N ILE A 56 -30.68 11.48 13.13
CA ILE A 56 -30.93 11.82 14.53
C ILE A 56 -31.03 13.34 14.73
N VAL A 57 -30.17 14.11 14.06
CA VAL A 57 -30.21 15.57 14.06
C VAL A 57 -31.52 16.09 13.47
N GLY A 58 -32.01 15.48 12.39
CA GLY A 58 -33.25 15.90 11.73
C GLY A 58 -34.54 15.63 12.50
N ILE A 59 -34.58 14.57 13.33
CA ILE A 59 -35.81 14.16 14.03
C ILE A 59 -35.91 14.60 15.50
N ARG A 60 -34.79 14.98 16.13
CA ARG A 60 -34.78 15.40 17.54
C ARG A 60 -34.55 16.90 17.64
N LYS A 61 -35.21 17.55 18.61
CA LYS A 61 -34.80 18.89 19.05
C LYS A 61 -33.52 18.73 19.86
N HIS A 62 -32.54 19.55 19.54
CA HIS A 62 -31.28 19.64 20.28
C HIS A 62 -31.17 21.03 20.86
N ASP A 63 -30.90 21.11 22.15
CA ASP A 63 -30.72 22.39 22.85
C ASP A 63 -29.34 23.02 22.51
N ASP A 64 -28.36 22.18 22.17
CA ASP A 64 -27.00 22.54 21.73
C ASP A 64 -26.61 21.79 20.44
N ILE A 65 -25.54 22.22 19.77
CA ILE A 65 -25.02 21.54 18.57
C ILE A 65 -24.41 20.18 18.97
N PRO A 66 -24.99 19.03 18.59
CA PRO A 66 -24.47 17.73 18.98
C PRO A 66 -23.22 17.36 18.19
N ILE A 67 -22.21 16.83 18.88
CA ILE A 67 -20.96 16.34 18.28
C ILE A 67 -20.93 14.80 18.41
N TYR A 68 -20.87 14.11 17.28
CA TYR A 68 -20.78 12.64 17.22
C TYR A 68 -19.40 12.21 16.75
N ASN A 69 -18.75 11.32 17.52
CA ASN A 69 -17.49 10.69 17.14
C ASN A 69 -17.73 9.21 16.86
N TYR A 70 -17.14 8.70 15.77
CA TYR A 70 -17.12 7.27 15.46
C TYR A 70 -15.69 6.75 15.60
N VAL A 71 -15.54 5.68 16.38
CA VAL A 71 -14.26 5.03 16.70
C VAL A 71 -14.44 3.54 16.42
N GLY A 72 -13.47 2.90 15.77
CA GLY A 72 -13.60 1.49 15.37
C GLY A 72 -13.59 0.53 16.55
N GLY A 73 -12.94 0.90 17.65
CA GLY A 73 -12.85 0.14 18.90
C GLY A 73 -11.95 -1.10 18.81
N ASN A 74 -11.70 -1.61 17.61
CA ASN A 74 -10.77 -2.70 17.33
C ASN A 74 -9.37 -2.15 17.03
N ILE A 75 -8.63 -1.85 18.09
CA ILE A 75 -7.25 -1.36 17.99
C ILE A 75 -6.34 -2.56 17.76
N LEU A 76 -5.66 -2.58 16.61
CA LEU A 76 -4.68 -3.61 16.26
C LEU A 76 -3.28 -3.02 16.27
N SER A 77 -2.30 -3.76 16.78
CA SER A 77 -0.89 -3.37 16.61
C SER A 77 -0.50 -3.41 15.13
N LEU A 78 0.44 -2.56 14.73
CA LEU A 78 0.98 -2.56 13.36
C LEU A 78 1.57 -3.94 12.99
N THR A 79 2.10 -4.67 13.98
CA THR A 79 2.59 -6.05 13.81
C THR A 79 1.47 -7.02 13.46
N GLU A 80 0.31 -6.95 14.14
CA GLU A 80 -0.84 -7.80 13.85
C GLU A 80 -1.43 -7.50 12.47
N VAL A 81 -1.58 -6.22 12.13
CA VAL A 81 -2.03 -5.79 10.81
C VAL A 81 -1.10 -6.35 9.73
N GLN A 82 0.22 -6.20 9.90
CA GLN A 82 1.19 -6.71 8.94
C GLN A 82 1.10 -8.24 8.79
N LYS A 83 0.94 -8.97 9.90
CA LYS A 83 0.80 -10.43 9.89
C LYS A 83 -0.44 -10.86 9.10
N ILE A 84 -1.61 -10.29 9.43
CA ILE A 84 -2.88 -10.60 8.76
C ILE A 84 -2.79 -10.29 7.26
N CYS A 85 -2.25 -9.11 6.90
CA CYS A 85 -2.06 -8.75 5.49
C CYS A 85 -1.16 -9.74 4.77
N PHE A 86 -0.04 -10.15 5.38
CA PHE A 86 0.93 -11.04 4.74
C PHE A 86 0.37 -12.45 4.55
N GLU A 87 -0.34 -12.99 5.56
CA GLU A 87 -1.06 -14.26 5.44
C GLU A 87 -2.06 -14.20 4.27
N ARG A 88 -2.84 -13.12 4.17
CA ARG A 88 -3.83 -12.96 3.11
C ARG A 88 -3.22 -12.82 1.71
N ILE A 89 -2.08 -12.13 1.61
CA ILE A 89 -1.32 -11.98 0.37
C ILE A 89 -0.83 -13.33 -0.14
N LEU A 90 -0.41 -14.23 0.75
CA LEU A 90 0.09 -15.56 0.38
C LEU A 90 -1.04 -16.54 0.04
N GLU A 91 -2.19 -16.44 0.72
CA GLU A 91 -3.38 -17.23 0.39
C GLU A 91 -3.96 -16.85 -0.98
N ILE A 92 -3.96 -15.56 -1.31
CA ILE A 92 -4.54 -15.02 -2.54
C ILE A 92 -3.51 -14.14 -3.25
N PRO A 93 -2.51 -14.74 -3.91
CA PRO A 93 -1.44 -13.99 -4.55
C PRO A 93 -1.95 -13.16 -5.73
N SER A 94 -1.38 -11.97 -5.90
CA SER A 94 -1.73 -11.11 -7.02
C SER A 94 -1.13 -11.64 -8.32
N THR A 95 -1.92 -11.67 -9.40
CA THR A 95 -1.42 -11.93 -10.75
C THR A 95 -0.48 -10.84 -11.26
N LYS A 96 -0.43 -9.68 -10.58
CA LYS A 96 0.45 -8.55 -10.89
C LYS A 96 1.69 -8.50 -9.98
N SER A 97 1.99 -9.56 -9.24
CA SER A 97 3.21 -9.63 -8.44
C SER A 97 4.44 -9.70 -9.35
N ILE A 98 5.38 -8.78 -9.12
CA ILE A 98 6.62 -8.69 -9.90
C ILE A 98 7.67 -9.61 -9.27
N TRP A 99 7.65 -9.73 -7.95
CA TRP A 99 8.52 -10.63 -7.18
C TRP A 99 7.67 -11.43 -6.19
N TYR A 100 8.21 -12.55 -5.72
CA TYR A 100 7.59 -13.29 -4.63
C TYR A 100 7.38 -12.36 -3.41
N PRO A 101 6.14 -12.28 -2.88
CA PRO A 101 5.82 -11.38 -1.77
C PRO A 101 6.43 -11.92 -0.49
N TRP A 102 7.66 -11.50 -0.20
CA TRP A 102 8.32 -11.70 1.07
C TRP A 102 8.75 -10.34 1.62
N ALA A 103 8.43 -10.10 2.89
CA ALA A 103 8.88 -8.90 3.59
C ALA A 103 9.28 -9.17 5.04
N ARG A 104 10.26 -8.40 5.53
CA ARG A 104 10.60 -8.33 6.96
C ARG A 104 10.63 -6.90 7.46
N SER A 105 10.02 -6.69 8.62
CA SER A 105 10.08 -5.40 9.30
C SER A 105 11.09 -5.42 10.45
N PHE A 106 11.72 -4.28 10.67
CA PHE A 106 12.73 -4.08 11.72
C PHE A 106 12.34 -2.91 12.62
N GLN A 107 12.67 -2.99 13.91
CA GLN A 107 12.50 -1.86 14.83
C GLN A 107 13.62 -0.82 14.68
N SER A 108 14.83 -1.28 14.35
CA SER A 108 15.98 -0.40 14.15
C SER A 108 15.95 0.25 12.77
N ILE A 109 15.89 1.58 12.75
CA ILE A 109 15.99 2.38 11.52
C ILE A 109 17.31 2.15 10.78
N PHE A 110 18.40 1.90 11.52
CA PHE A 110 19.71 1.64 10.93
C PHE A 110 19.71 0.34 10.13
N LEU A 111 19.22 -0.74 10.75
CA LEU A 111 19.15 -2.06 10.11
C LEU A 111 18.24 -2.03 8.88
N TYR A 112 17.08 -1.39 9.00
CA TYR A 112 16.18 -1.15 7.86
C TYR A 112 16.90 -0.42 6.72
N ARG A 113 17.60 0.70 7.01
CA ARG A 113 18.33 1.47 5.99
C ARG A 113 19.42 0.64 5.31
N LEU A 114 20.17 -0.12 6.10
CA LEU A 114 21.23 -0.99 5.58
C LEU A 114 20.66 -2.05 4.64
N LEU A 115 19.62 -2.79 5.05
CA LEU A 115 18.98 -3.79 4.19
C LEU A 115 18.29 -3.18 2.96
N ALA A 116 17.66 -2.01 3.10
CA ALA A 116 17.02 -1.33 1.97
C ALA A 116 18.03 -1.03 0.85
N ILE A 117 19.30 -0.74 1.17
CA ILE A 117 20.34 -0.57 0.15
C ILE A 117 20.52 -1.87 -0.64
N PHE A 118 20.68 -3.01 0.03
CA PHE A 118 20.91 -4.30 -0.64
C PHE A 118 19.69 -4.82 -1.39
N VAL A 119 18.50 -4.63 -0.85
CA VAL A 119 17.27 -5.26 -1.36
C VAL A 119 16.52 -4.38 -2.35
N HIS A 120 16.69 -3.05 -2.27
CA HIS A 120 16.00 -2.09 -3.15
C HIS A 120 16.97 -1.32 -4.05
N VAL A 121 18.02 -0.71 -3.50
CA VAL A 121 18.88 0.21 -4.27
C VAL A 121 19.80 -0.53 -5.23
N ILE A 122 20.54 -1.54 -4.77
CA ILE A 122 21.47 -2.29 -5.62
C ILE A 122 20.74 -2.96 -6.80
N PRO A 123 19.64 -3.70 -6.60
CA PRO A 123 18.91 -4.31 -7.72
C PRO A 123 18.36 -3.27 -8.70
N ALA A 124 17.89 -2.13 -8.20
CA ALA A 124 17.39 -1.05 -9.03
C ALA A 124 18.48 -0.44 -9.93
N VAL A 125 19.67 -0.20 -9.37
CA VAL A 125 20.82 0.34 -10.12
C VAL A 125 21.27 -0.67 -11.18
N LEU A 126 21.39 -1.96 -10.83
CA LEU A 126 21.75 -3.01 -11.78
C LEU A 126 20.75 -3.11 -12.94
N LEU A 127 19.45 -3.03 -12.63
CA LEU A 127 18.40 -3.05 -13.64
C LEU A 127 18.47 -1.82 -14.57
N ASP A 128 18.73 -0.63 -14.02
CA ASP A 128 18.90 0.59 -14.80
C ASP A 128 20.15 0.54 -15.71
N ILE A 129 21.25 -0.04 -15.22
CA ILE A 129 22.46 -0.27 -16.04
C ILE A 129 22.12 -1.21 -17.19
N ALA A 130 21.43 -2.33 -16.92
CA ALA A 130 20.99 -3.27 -17.96
C ALA A 130 20.11 -2.59 -19.01
N PHE A 131 19.14 -1.77 -18.59
CA PHE A 131 18.29 -1.02 -19.53
C PHE A 131 19.09 -0.05 -20.39
N ARG A 132 20.04 0.69 -19.81
CA ARG A 132 20.91 1.60 -20.56
C ARG A 132 21.74 0.85 -21.61
N MET A 133 22.29 -0.32 -21.27
CA MET A 133 23.01 -1.18 -22.23
C MET A 133 22.12 -1.67 -23.37
N MET A 134 20.82 -1.89 -23.11
CA MET A 134 19.83 -2.25 -24.12
C MET A 134 19.26 -1.04 -24.90
N GLY A 135 19.80 0.18 -24.69
CA GLY A 135 19.29 1.40 -25.31
C GLY A 135 17.92 1.85 -24.79
N LYS A 136 17.45 1.29 -23.67
CA LYS A 136 16.18 1.64 -23.02
C LYS A 136 16.38 2.70 -21.95
N PRO A 137 15.39 3.59 -21.72
CA PRO A 137 15.50 4.59 -20.66
C PRO A 137 15.54 3.92 -19.27
N PRO A 138 16.38 4.40 -18.34
CA PRO A 138 16.42 3.90 -16.98
C PRO A 138 15.08 4.14 -16.26
N ILE A 139 14.64 3.16 -15.49
CA ILE A 139 13.37 3.18 -14.74
C ILE A 139 13.53 3.90 -13.41
N ALA A 140 14.65 3.70 -12.71
CA ALA A 140 14.86 4.24 -11.37
C ALA A 140 15.41 5.67 -11.40
N GLY A 141 16.29 6.00 -12.36
CA GLY A 141 16.95 7.31 -12.49
C GLY A 141 16.02 8.52 -12.61
N ARG A 142 14.75 8.35 -13.01
CA ARG A 142 13.77 9.44 -13.11
C ARG A 142 13.11 9.80 -11.76
N ASN A 143 13.25 8.95 -10.73
CA ASN A 143 12.48 9.03 -9.49
C ASN A 143 13.31 9.28 -8.21
N TYR A 144 14.64 9.40 -8.32
CA TYR A 144 15.56 9.60 -7.18
C TYR A 144 15.61 11.04 -6.62
N ARG A 145 14.69 11.95 -7.00
CA ARG A 145 14.66 13.32 -6.44
C ARG A 145 14.08 13.41 -5.03
N HIS A 146 13.53 12.32 -4.46
CA HIS A 146 13.01 12.30 -3.09
C HIS A 146 13.73 11.24 -2.24
N PRO A 147 14.29 11.62 -1.06
CA PRO A 147 15.16 10.77 -0.23
C PRO A 147 14.42 9.64 0.51
N THR A 148 13.11 9.54 0.40
CA THR A 148 12.31 8.47 1.02
C THR A 148 12.10 7.32 0.04
N GLY A 149 12.77 6.19 0.28
CA GLY A 149 12.74 4.99 -0.57
C GLY A 149 11.35 4.46 -0.95
N SER A 150 10.32 4.79 -0.15
CA SER A 150 8.91 4.46 -0.39
C SER A 150 8.33 5.05 -1.68
N LEU A 151 8.72 6.27 -2.06
CA LEU A 151 8.26 6.92 -3.30
C LEU A 151 9.00 6.40 -4.54
N CYS A 152 10.28 6.02 -4.38
CA CYS A 152 11.05 5.37 -5.45
C CYS A 152 10.45 3.99 -5.81
N LEU A 153 10.01 3.24 -4.79
CA LEU A 153 9.28 1.98 -4.92
C LEU A 153 7.92 2.14 -5.60
N LEU A 154 7.13 3.14 -5.21
CA LEU A 154 5.85 3.47 -5.88
C LEU A 154 6.06 3.91 -7.33
N ALA A 155 7.12 4.66 -7.63
CA ALA A 155 7.39 5.07 -9.01
C ALA A 155 7.90 3.90 -9.87
N MET A 156 8.61 2.92 -9.28
CA MET A 156 8.91 1.64 -9.93
C MET A 156 7.64 0.83 -10.19
N THR A 157 6.65 0.79 -9.28
CA THR A 157 5.35 0.15 -9.57
C THR A 157 4.75 0.74 -10.85
N ARG A 158 4.70 2.07 -10.97
CA ARG A 158 4.03 2.78 -12.09
C ARG A 158 4.76 2.58 -13.43
N SER A 159 6.09 2.48 -13.40
CA SER A 159 6.91 2.27 -14.59
C SER A 159 6.96 0.80 -15.02
N LEU A 160 7.08 -0.15 -14.09
CA LEU A 160 6.98 -1.58 -14.39
C LEU A 160 5.57 -1.94 -14.86
N THR A 161 4.53 -1.34 -14.28
CA THR A 161 3.15 -1.43 -14.80
C THR A 161 3.07 -0.91 -16.25
N LYS A 162 3.78 0.15 -16.63
CA LYS A 162 3.83 0.59 -18.05
C LYS A 162 4.52 -0.41 -18.99
N TYR A 163 5.57 -1.09 -18.53
CA TYR A 163 6.31 -2.07 -19.35
C TYR A 163 5.69 -3.48 -19.33
N THR A 164 4.86 -3.79 -18.33
CA THR A 164 4.18 -5.09 -18.17
C THR A 164 2.69 -5.02 -18.55
N ILE A 165 2.06 -3.83 -18.60
CA ILE A 165 0.60 -3.64 -18.79
C ILE A 165 0.26 -2.77 -20.02
N LEU A 166 1.21 -2.43 -20.89
CA LEU A 166 0.89 -1.83 -22.21
C LEU A 166 1.58 -2.57 -23.35
N ASP A 167 1.12 -3.79 -23.61
CA ASP A 167 0.96 -4.25 -24.99
C ASP A 167 -0.44 -4.86 -25.16
N PRO A 168 -1.44 -4.07 -25.60
CA PRO A 168 -2.75 -4.58 -25.98
C PRO A 168 -2.73 -5.43 -27.26
N ARG A 169 -1.55 -5.73 -27.85
CA ARG A 169 -1.38 -6.41 -29.15
C ARG A 169 -0.51 -7.67 -29.10
N ARG A 170 -0.43 -8.36 -27.96
CA ARG A 170 -0.09 -9.80 -27.90
C ARG A 170 -1.29 -10.51 -27.31
N GLY A 171 -2.31 -10.86 -28.09
CA GLY A 171 -2.22 -11.90 -29.10
C GLY A 171 -2.94 -13.12 -28.54
N VAL A 172 -4.27 -13.07 -28.52
CA VAL A 172 -5.09 -14.28 -28.51
C VAL A 172 -4.91 -14.89 -29.89
N SER A 173 -4.21 -16.01 -29.93
CA SER A 173 -4.32 -17.04 -30.96
C SER A 173 -4.54 -18.35 -30.23
#